data_AF-A0A317A6J9-F1
#
_entry.id   AF-A0A317A6J9-F1
#
_cell.length_a   1.000
_cell.length_b   1.000
_cell.length_c   1.000
_cell.angle_alpha   90.00
_cell.angle_beta   90.00
_cell.angle_gamma   90.00
#
_symmetry.space_group_name_H-M   'P 1'
#
loop_
_entity.id
_entity.type
_entity.pdbx_description
1 polymer ?
#
loop_
_entity_poly.entity_id
_entity_poly.type
_entity_poly.pdbx_seq_one_letter_code
_entity_poly.pdbx_strand_id
1 'polypeptide(L)'
;MSQHELKKLIEPVRPTPATVAEGVTLRSQLTHEQRLDYQDLLDAWEYDQKTYLHRQKALNELTSEIAQTTARSNLSTRRQINSLRTTEGS
;
A
#
# COMPACT_ATOMS: atom_id res chain seq x y z
N MET A 1 -2.02 12.39 -12.85
CA MET A 1 -2.60 11.74 -11.66
C MET A 1 -1.61 11.81 -10.51
N SER A 2 -2.05 12.27 -9.35
CA SER A 2 -1.23 12.32 -8.15
C SER A 2 -1.08 10.94 -7.50
N GLN A 3 -0.04 10.75 -6.69
CA GLN A 3 0.17 9.52 -5.91
C GLN A 3 -1.05 9.17 -5.03
N HIS A 4 -1.76 10.20 -4.55
CA HIS A 4 -2.97 10.02 -3.75
C HIS A 4 -4.14 9.47 -4.57
N GLU A 5 -4.29 9.90 -5.83
CA GLU A 5 -5.29 9.37 -6.75
C GLU A 5 -5.00 7.93 -7.16
N LEU A 6 -3.72 7.57 -7.35
CA LEU A 6 -3.33 6.18 -7.63
C LEU A 6 -3.62 5.24 -6.45
N LYS A 7 -3.37 5.68 -5.21
CA LYS A 7 -3.72 4.86 -4.03
C LYS A 7 -5.22 4.54 -3.97
N LYS A 8 -6.08 5.50 -4.32
CA LYS A 8 -7.54 5.31 -4.36
C LYS A 8 -8.00 4.27 -5.40
N LEU A 9 -7.18 3.98 -6.41
CA LEU A 9 -7.51 2.97 -7.43
C LEU A 9 -7.16 1.54 -7.02
N ILE A 10 -6.33 1.38 -5.98
CA ILE A 10 -5.77 0.07 -5.60
C ILE A 10 -6.22 -0.33 -4.18
N GLU A 11 -6.62 0.63 -3.36
CA GLU A 11 -7.18 0.39 -2.03
C GLU A 11 -8.56 -0.28 -2.14
N PRO A 12 -8.82 -1.38 -1.41
CA PRO A 12 -10.12 -2.06 -1.44
C PRO A 12 -11.26 -1.13 -0.99
N VAL A 13 -12.25 -0.92 -1.85
CA VAL A 13 -13.37 -0.03 -1.54
C VAL A 13 -14.36 -0.75 -0.62
N ARG A 14 -14.73 -0.10 0.49
CA ARG A 14 -15.69 -0.67 1.43
C ARG A 14 -17.08 -0.74 0.77
N PRO A 15 -17.74 -1.91 0.77
CA PRO A 15 -19.10 -2.01 0.26
C PRO A 15 -20.05 -1.18 1.14
N THR A 16 -21.13 -0.72 0.52
CA THR A 16 -22.21 0.00 1.21
C THR A 16 -23.50 -0.79 1.04
N PRO A 17 -24.56 -0.50 1.81
CA PRO A 17 -25.86 -1.15 1.58
C PRO A 17 -26.35 -0.99 0.14
N ALA A 18 -26.00 0.11 -0.53
CA ALA A 18 -26.31 0.36 -1.95
C ALA A 18 -25.66 -0.66 -2.90
N THR A 19 -24.60 -1.36 -2.47
CA THR A 19 -23.92 -2.39 -3.25
C THR A 19 -24.78 -3.63 -3.48
N VAL A 20 -25.72 -3.92 -2.57
CA VAL A 20 -26.65 -5.07 -2.69
C VAL A 20 -28.09 -4.64 -3.00
N ALA A 21 -28.44 -3.38 -2.74
CA ALA A 21 -29.77 -2.83 -3.01
C ALA A 21 -29.69 -1.35 -3.37
N GLU A 22 -29.90 -1.01 -4.64
CA GLU A 22 -29.79 0.38 -5.13
C GLU A 22 -30.69 1.35 -4.36
N GLY A 23 -30.17 2.54 -4.06
CA GLY A 23 -30.88 3.58 -3.31
C GLY A 23 -30.96 3.35 -1.80
N VAL A 24 -30.51 2.19 -1.29
CA VAL A 24 -30.48 1.90 0.15
C VAL A 24 -29.24 2.53 0.79
N THR A 25 -29.45 3.29 1.87
CA THR A 25 -28.37 3.96 2.61
C THR A 25 -28.07 3.29 3.95
N LEU A 26 -29.04 2.56 4.52
CA LEU A 26 -28.92 1.95 5.84
C LEU A 26 -29.04 0.42 5.77
N ARG A 27 -28.18 -0.29 6.51
CA ARG A 27 -28.25 -1.76 6.62
C ARG A 27 -29.60 -2.26 7.16
N SER A 28 -30.29 -1.46 7.97
CA SER A 28 -31.61 -1.80 8.52
C SER A 28 -32.71 -1.85 7.46
N GLN A 29 -32.53 -1.18 6.33
CA GLN A 29 -33.48 -1.16 5.21
C GLN A 29 -33.34 -2.39 4.29
N LEU A 30 -32.28 -3.17 4.46
CA LEU A 30 -32.05 -4.39 3.71
C LEU A 30 -32.95 -5.54 4.21
N THR A 31 -33.41 -6.38 3.28
CA THR A 31 -34.06 -7.66 3.61
C THR A 31 -33.09 -8.59 4.35
N HIS A 32 -33.60 -9.69 4.89
CA HIS A 32 -32.73 -10.66 5.57
C HIS A 32 -31.66 -11.23 4.62
N GLU A 33 -32.05 -11.64 3.41
CA GLU A 33 -31.13 -12.18 2.39
C GLU A 33 -30.10 -11.14 1.98
N GLN A 34 -30.51 -9.90 1.68
CA GLN A 34 -29.58 -8.82 1.34
C GLN A 34 -28.59 -8.50 2.47
N ARG A 35 -28.97 -8.71 3.73
CA ARG A 35 -28.05 -8.54 4.87
C ARG A 35 -27.00 -9.63 4.94
N LEU A 36 -27.30 -10.84 4.48
CA LEU A 36 -26.33 -11.93 4.35
C LEU A 36 -25.36 -11.61 3.23
N ASP A 37 -25.85 -11.26 2.04
CA ASP A 37 -25.00 -10.85 0.91
C ASP A 37 -24.10 -9.66 1.27
N TYR A 38 -24.67 -8.66 1.96
CA TYR A 38 -23.90 -7.51 2.42
C TYR A 38 -22.84 -7.88 3.47
N GLN A 39 -23.10 -8.87 4.32
CA GLN A 39 -22.12 -9.36 5.28
C GLN A 39 -20.98 -10.09 4.57
N ASP A 40 -21.27 -10.94 3.59
CA ASP A 40 -20.25 -11.64 2.80
C ASP A 40 -19.33 -10.65 2.06
N LEU A 41 -19.90 -9.58 1.50
CA LEU A 41 -19.11 -8.50 0.88
C LEU A 41 -18.24 -7.76 1.89
N LEU A 42 -18.73 -7.53 3.12
CA LEU A 42 -17.95 -6.88 4.18
C LEU A 42 -16.77 -7.77 4.62
N ASP A 43 -17.00 -9.07 4.74
CA ASP A 43 -15.98 -10.03 5.15
C ASP A 43 -14.89 -10.16 4.07
N ALA A 44 -15.29 -10.21 2.80
CA ALA A 44 -14.36 -10.19 1.67
C ALA A 44 -13.53 -8.89 1.65
N TRP A 45 -14.18 -7.73 1.83
CA TRP A 45 -13.49 -6.45 1.90
C TRP A 45 -12.50 -6.38 3.07
N GLU A 46 -12.86 -6.91 4.25
CA GLU A 46 -11.96 -6.91 5.41
C GLU A 46 -10.72 -7.76 5.15
N TYR A 47 -10.87 -8.91 4.49
CA TYR A 47 -9.75 -9.74 4.06
C TYR A 47 -8.83 -9.01 3.08
N ASP A 48 -9.41 -8.39 2.05
CA ASP A 48 -8.66 -7.64 1.04
C ASP A 48 -7.94 -6.44 1.65
N GLN A 49 -8.58 -5.74 2.60
CA GLN A 49 -7.96 -4.63 3.33
C GLN A 49 -6.76 -5.06 4.15
N LYS A 50 -6.86 -6.19 4.88
CA LYS A 50 -5.72 -6.75 5.63
C LYS A 50 -4.57 -7.09 4.69
N THR A 51 -4.87 -7.71 3.56
CA THR A 51 -3.89 -8.07 2.53
C THR A 51 -3.22 -6.84 1.93
N TYR A 52 -4.01 -5.81 1.61
CA TYR A 52 -3.52 -4.54 1.08
C TYR A 52 -2.55 -3.86 2.06
N LEU A 53 -2.94 -3.72 3.33
CA LEU A 53 -2.10 -3.11 4.37
C LEU A 53 -0.80 -3.89 4.58
N HIS A 54 -0.86 -5.22 4.57
CA HIS A 54 0.33 -6.07 4.67
C HIS A 54 1.31 -5.83 3.51
N ARG A 55 0.81 -5.80 2.26
CA ARG A 55 1.63 -5.52 1.07
C ARG A 55 2.20 -4.11 1.08
N GLN A 56 1.41 -3.11 1.49
CA GLN A 56 1.87 -1.73 1.60
C GLN A 56 3.02 -1.58 2.60
N LYS A 57 2.95 -2.31 3.72
CA LYS A 57 4.05 -2.36 4.69
C LYS A 57 5.31 -2.97 4.08
N ALA A 58 5.20 -4.12 3.43
CA ALA A 58 6.33 -4.77 2.78
C ALA A 58 6.99 -3.88 1.70
N LEU A 59 6.19 -3.17 0.90
CA LEU A 59 6.70 -2.21 -0.09
C LEU A 59 7.46 -1.04 0.55
N ASN A 60 6.96 -0.52 1.67
CA ASN A 60 7.65 0.55 2.41
C ASN A 60 8.99 0.06 2.98
N GLU A 61 9.04 -1.16 3.50
CA GLU A 61 10.26 -1.80 4.01
C GLU A 61 11.29 -1.97 2.90
N LEU A 62 10.90 -2.55 1.76
CA LEU A 62 11.77 -2.69 0.58
C LEU A 62 12.29 -1.33 0.07
N THR A 63 11.43 -0.32 0.03
CA THR A 63 11.83 1.03 -0.38
C THR A 63 12.89 1.61 0.56
N SER A 64 12.74 1.39 1.87
CA SER A 64 13.73 1.80 2.87
C SER A 64 15.06 1.06 2.70
N GLU A 65 15.02 -0.26 2.48
CA GLU A 65 16.22 -1.08 2.26
C GLU A 65 16.98 -0.67 1.00
N ILE A 66 16.27 -0.38 -0.10
CA ILE A 66 16.87 0.13 -1.34
C ILE A 66 17.54 1.48 -1.09
N ALA A 67 16.86 2.39 -0.37
CA ALA A 67 17.42 3.70 -0.04
C ALA A 67 18.70 3.58 0.82
N GLN A 68 18.69 2.71 1.83
CA GLN A 68 19.86 2.45 2.69
C GLN A 68 21.02 1.82 1.90
N THR A 69 20.73 0.83 1.05
CA THR A 69 21.72 0.16 0.22
C THR A 69 22.36 1.14 -0.76
N THR A 70 21.54 1.97 -1.41
CA THR A 70 22.01 3.02 -2.32
C THR A 70 22.89 4.04 -1.60
N ALA A 71 22.48 4.48 -0.41
CA ALA A 71 23.27 5.43 0.40
C ALA A 71 24.63 4.83 0.82
N ARG A 72 24.66 3.56 1.25
CA ARG A 72 25.89 2.84 1.61
C ARG A 72 26.83 2.66 0.42
N SER A 73 26.29 2.28 -0.74
CA SER A 73 27.06 2.14 -1.98
C SER A 73 27.71 3.47 -2.36
N ASN A 74 26.93 4.55 -2.41
CA ASN A 74 27.43 5.90 -2.71
C ASN A 74 28.52 6.36 -1.73
N LEU A 75 28.38 6.06 -0.44
CA LEU A 75 29.39 6.39 0.57
C LEU A 75 30.69 5.60 0.35
N SER A 76 30.58 4.31 0.03
CA SER A 76 31.73 3.45 -0.28
C SER A 76 32.49 3.98 -1.49
N THR A 77 31.79 4.27 -2.58
CA THR A 77 32.38 4.84 -3.81
C THR A 77 33.08 6.18 -3.53
N ARG A 78 32.46 7.07 -2.74
CA ARG A 78 33.08 8.35 -2.36
C ARG A 78 34.37 8.16 -1.56
N ARG A 79 34.40 7.21 -0.63
CA ARG A 79 35.62 6.89 0.14
C ARG A 79 36.73 6.37 -0.75
N GLN A 80 36.41 5.49 -1.70
CA GLN A 80 37.38 4.93 -2.64
C GLN A 80 37.96 5.99 -3.60
N ILE A 81 37.15 6.91 -4.10
CA ILE A 81 37.62 8.04 -4.91
C ILE A 81 38.59 8.92 -4.10
N ASN A 82 38.25 9.20 -2.84
CA ASN A 82 39.10 10.01 -1.97
C ASN A 82 40.43 9.31 -1.63
N SER A 83 40.43 7.99 -1.41
CA SER A 83 41.68 7.25 -1.17
C SER A 83 42.60 7.23 -2.40
N LEU A 84 42.04 7.12 -3.61
CA LEU A 84 42.83 7.15 -4.86
C LEU A 84 43.46 8.53 -5.10
N ARG A 85 42.73 9.61 -4.81
CA ARG A 85 43.27 10.98 -4.90
C ARG A 85 44.39 11.26 -3.92
N THR A 86 44.37 10.67 -2.73
CA THR A 86 45.45 10.83 -1.75
C THR A 86 46.70 10.03 -2.10
N THR A 87 46.57 8.93 -2.85
CA THR A 87 47.72 8.11 -3.28
C THR A 87 48.42 8.63 -4.53
N GLU A 88 47.75 9.39 -5.39
CA GLU A 88 48.35 9.99 -6.60
C GLU A 88 49.06 11.33 -6.33
N GLY A 89 48.89 11.92 -5.14
CA GLY A 89 49.47 13.21 -4.74
C GLY A 89 50.64 13.13 -3.75
N SER A 90 51.26 11.94 -3.56
CA SER A 90 52.43 11.71 -2.70
C SER A 90 53.63 11.22 -3.49
#